data_AF-A0A7V7WKY2-F1
#
_entry.id   AF-A0A7V7WKY2-F1
#
_cell.length_a   1.000
_cell.length_b   1.000
_cell.length_c   1.000
_cell.angle_alpha   90.00
_cell.angle_beta   90.00
_cell.angle_gamma   90.00
#
_symmetry.space_group_name_H-M   'P 1'
#
loop_
_entity.id
_entity.type
_entity.pdbx_description
1 polymer ?
#
loop_
_entity_poly.entity_id
_entity_poly.type
_entity_poly.pdbx_seq_one_letter_code
_entity_poly.pdbx_strand_id
1 'polypeptide(L)'
;VEEGSGISRKNHITALEMDKVLVKFFPYYQLLPVKNGMWVKTGTLSGVSGLVGYFQSKSHGWVRFTIILNQASNQRDEIAQLLFENLQ
;
A
#
# COMPACT_ATOMS: atom_id res chain seq x y z
N VAL A 1 -15.99 -7.42 -5.38
CA VAL A 1 -14.92 -7.23 -6.38
C VAL A 1 -15.55 -7.42 -7.74
N GLU A 2 -15.50 -6.40 -8.60
CA GLU A 2 -16.01 -6.47 -9.98
C GLU A 2 -14.95 -7.09 -10.91
N GLU A 3 -13.67 -6.74 -10.69
CA GLU A 3 -12.54 -7.20 -11.52
C GLU A 3 -11.19 -7.05 -10.78
N GLY A 4 -10.13 -7.71 -11.27
CA GLY A 4 -8.84 -7.86 -10.56
C GLY A 4 -7.72 -6.87 -10.93
N SER A 5 -7.84 -6.10 -12.00
CA SER A 5 -6.88 -5.06 -12.40
C SER A 5 -6.97 -3.80 -11.53
N GLY A 6 -8.14 -3.52 -10.94
CA GLY A 6 -8.38 -2.34 -10.11
C GLY A 6 -8.78 -1.08 -10.89
N ILE A 7 -9.17 -1.21 -12.16
CA ILE A 7 -9.65 -0.11 -13.02
C ILE A 7 -11.13 0.21 -12.75
N SER A 8 -11.95 -0.80 -12.41
CA SER A 8 -13.37 -0.61 -12.15
C SER A 8 -13.59 0.26 -10.92
N ARG A 9 -14.33 1.35 -11.06
CA ARG A 9 -14.74 2.21 -9.95
C ARG A 9 -15.74 1.55 -8.99
N LYS A 10 -16.29 0.39 -9.36
CA LYS A 10 -17.13 -0.44 -8.49
C LYS A 10 -16.31 -1.35 -7.58
N ASN A 11 -14.99 -1.40 -7.75
CA ASN A 11 -14.13 -2.07 -6.80
C ASN A 11 -14.06 -1.24 -5.51
N HIS A 12 -14.59 -1.83 -4.44
CA HIS A 12 -14.51 -1.29 -3.11
C HIS A 12 -13.75 -2.27 -2.23
N ILE A 13 -12.75 -1.76 -1.52
CA ILE A 13 -11.99 -2.48 -0.51
C ILE A 13 -11.57 -1.49 0.56
N THR A 14 -11.70 -1.88 1.81
CA THR A 14 -11.22 -1.11 2.95
C THR A 14 -9.73 -1.35 3.20
N ALA A 15 -9.07 -0.45 3.92
CA ALA A 15 -7.68 -0.64 4.31
C ALA A 15 -7.46 -1.94 5.11
N LEU A 16 -8.42 -2.29 5.98
CA LEU A 16 -8.37 -3.52 6.78
C LEU A 16 -8.55 -4.78 5.93
N GLU A 17 -9.40 -4.76 4.91
CA GLU A 17 -9.52 -5.89 3.98
C GLU A 17 -8.27 -6.06 3.13
N MET A 18 -7.67 -4.96 2.68
CA MET A 18 -6.40 -5.00 1.94
C MET A 18 -5.26 -5.50 2.83
N ASP A 19 -5.24 -5.15 4.12
CA ASP A 19 -4.27 -5.72 5.07
C ASP A 19 -4.34 -7.25 5.13
N LYS A 20 -5.56 -7.83 5.12
CA LYS A 20 -5.74 -9.29 5.07
C LYS A 20 -5.16 -9.90 3.79
N VAL A 21 -5.26 -9.20 2.66
CA VAL A 21 -4.63 -9.64 1.40
C VAL A 21 -3.11 -9.63 1.57
N LEU A 22 -2.55 -8.56 2.14
CA LEU A 22 -1.10 -8.46 2.36
C LEU A 22 -0.58 -9.52 3.34
N VAL A 23 -1.35 -9.90 4.38
CA VAL A 23 -0.99 -11.05 5.25
C VAL A 23 -0.73 -12.30 4.40
N LYS A 24 -1.63 -12.61 3.47
CA LYS A 24 -1.55 -13.80 2.61
C LYS A 24 -0.49 -13.65 1.52
N PHE A 25 -0.25 -12.43 1.07
CA PHE A 25 0.73 -12.13 0.02
C PHE A 25 2.18 -12.09 0.55
N PHE A 26 2.41 -11.96 1.86
CA PHE A 26 3.73 -11.77 2.43
C PHE A 26 4.83 -12.74 1.93
N PRO A 27 4.61 -14.05 1.73
CA PRO A 27 5.63 -14.94 1.18
C PRO A 27 6.15 -14.54 -0.22
N TYR A 28 5.39 -13.71 -0.93
CA TYR A 28 5.66 -13.23 -2.28
C TYR A 28 6.02 -11.74 -2.32
N TYR A 29 6.33 -11.11 -1.17
CA TYR A 29 6.58 -9.67 -1.08
C TYR A 29 7.64 -9.16 -2.07
N GLN A 30 8.62 -9.99 -2.41
CA GLN A 30 9.70 -9.68 -3.36
C GLN A 30 9.22 -9.48 -4.81
N LEU A 31 7.99 -9.90 -5.14
CA LEU A 31 7.36 -9.60 -6.43
C LEU A 31 6.96 -8.13 -6.57
N LEU A 32 6.90 -7.38 -5.46
CA LEU A 32 6.62 -5.95 -5.51
C LEU A 32 7.89 -5.17 -5.86
N PRO A 33 7.79 -4.11 -6.67
CA PRO A 33 8.91 -3.21 -6.91
C PRO A 33 9.36 -2.53 -5.61
N VAL A 34 10.65 -2.24 -5.52
CA VAL A 34 11.23 -1.50 -4.40
C VAL A 34 11.19 0.01 -4.71
N LYS A 35 10.66 0.80 -3.79
CA LYS A 35 10.66 2.27 -3.82
C LYS A 35 11.02 2.79 -2.43
N ASN A 36 12.05 3.63 -2.33
CA ASN A 36 12.52 4.22 -1.07
C ASN A 36 12.75 3.19 0.05
N GLY A 37 13.33 2.02 -0.27
CA GLY A 37 13.57 0.95 0.71
C GLY A 37 12.33 0.15 1.11
N MET A 38 11.18 0.37 0.47
CA MET A 38 9.92 -0.35 0.72
C MET A 38 9.53 -1.19 -0.49
N TRP A 39 8.97 -2.38 -0.26
CA TRP A 39 8.34 -3.22 -1.30
C TRP A 39 6.89 -2.81 -1.45
N VAL A 40 6.51 -2.17 -2.57
CA VAL A 40 5.22 -1.50 -2.68
C VAL A 40 4.45 -1.77 -3.96
N LYS A 41 3.12 -1.74 -3.86
CA LYS A 41 2.23 -1.62 -5.02
C LYS A 41 1.49 -0.28 -4.95
N THR A 42 1.53 0.45 -6.06
CA THR A 42 0.73 1.65 -6.27
C THR A 42 -0.57 1.31 -7.01
N GLY A 43 -1.62 2.08 -6.77
CA GLY A 43 -2.82 2.13 -7.61
C GLY A 43 -3.32 3.57 -7.65
N THR A 44 -3.57 4.13 -8.83
CA THR A 44 -4.08 5.49 -8.97
C THR A 44 -5.22 5.52 -9.95
N LEU A 45 -6.35 6.08 -9.52
CA LEU A 45 -7.43 6.52 -10.39
C LEU A 45 -7.69 8.00 -10.10
N SER A 46 -8.36 8.71 -11.01
CA SER A 46 -8.76 10.09 -10.73
C SER A 46 -9.62 10.14 -9.45
N GLY A 47 -9.15 10.90 -8.46
CA GLY A 47 -9.73 11.06 -7.12
C GLY A 47 -9.40 9.96 -6.10
N VAL A 48 -8.62 8.95 -6.48
CA VAL A 48 -8.28 7.81 -5.60
C VAL A 48 -6.81 7.43 -5.75
N SER A 49 -6.07 7.44 -4.64
CA SER A 49 -4.68 7.00 -4.62
C SER A 49 -4.44 5.96 -3.54
N GLY A 50 -3.93 4.80 -3.96
CA GLY A 50 -3.58 3.67 -3.12
C GLY A 50 -2.08 3.40 -3.14
N LEU A 51 -1.53 3.04 -1.99
CA LEU A 51 -0.18 2.51 -1.83
C LEU A 51 -0.20 1.47 -0.71
N VAL A 52 0.30 0.28 -0.99
CA VAL A 52 0.38 -0.81 -0.03
C VAL A 52 1.76 -1.42 -0.09
N GLY A 53 2.22 -2.02 1.01
CA GLY A 53 3.52 -2.66 0.97
C GLY A 53 4.05 -3.10 2.31
N TYR A 54 5.36 -3.35 2.29
CA TYR A 54 6.13 -3.82 3.41
C TYR A 54 7.47 -3.10 3.47
N PHE A 55 8.06 -3.03 4.66
CA PHE A 55 9.48 -2.73 4.84
C PHE A 55 10.02 -3.42 6.09
N GLN A 56 11.34 -3.56 6.15
CA GLN A 56 12.03 -3.99 7.36
C GLN A 56 12.41 -2.77 8.17
N SER A 57 11.79 -2.64 9.34
CA SER A 57 12.19 -1.75 10.41
C SER A 57 13.27 -2.42 11.27
N LYS A 58 14.26 -1.63 11.68
CA LYS A 58 15.27 -2.03 12.66
C LYS A 58 14.67 -2.18 14.05
N SER A 59 13.67 -1.36 14.39
CA SER A 59 13.05 -1.30 15.71
C SER A 59 11.79 -2.17 15.85
N HIS A 60 11.04 -2.37 14.76
CA HIS A 60 9.74 -3.06 14.75
C HIS A 60 9.73 -4.35 13.91
N GLY A 61 10.85 -4.72 13.28
CA GLY A 61 10.92 -5.86 12.38
C GLY A 61 10.13 -5.62 11.10
N TRP A 62 9.38 -6.62 10.62
CA TRP A 62 8.57 -6.44 9.41
C TRP A 62 7.36 -5.56 9.67
N VAL A 63 7.31 -4.42 8.97
CA VAL A 63 6.16 -3.53 8.95
C VAL A 63 5.39 -3.75 7.66
N ARG A 64 4.06 -3.81 7.79
CA ARG A 64 3.10 -3.91 6.70
C ARG A 64 2.16 -2.72 6.78
N PHE A 65 1.83 -2.12 5.65
CA PHE A 65 0.99 -0.93 5.64
C PHE A 65 0.05 -0.88 4.44
N THR A 66 -1.05 -0.15 4.63
CA THR A 66 -2.02 0.18 3.58
C THR A 66 -2.42 1.64 3.70
N ILE A 67 -2.29 2.38 2.60
CA ILE A 67 -2.71 3.78 2.45
C ILE A 67 -3.71 3.83 1.30
N ILE A 68 -4.94 4.27 1.58
CA ILE A 68 -5.99 4.49 0.57
C ILE A 68 -6.55 5.89 0.82
N LEU A 69 -6.38 6.79 -0.15
CA LEU A 69 -6.83 8.17 -0.08
C LEU A 69 -7.87 8.42 -1.18
N ASN A 70 -9.09 8.77 -0.79
CA ASN A 70 -10.15 9.20 -1.69
C ASN A 70 -10.21 10.74 -1.69
N GLN A 71 -9.24 11.37 -2.34
CA GLN A 71 -9.07 12.83 -2.33
C GLN A 71 -8.53 13.35 -3.67
N ALA A 72 -8.68 14.65 -3.91
CA ALA A 72 -8.28 15.27 -5.18
C ALA A 72 -6.75 15.33 -5.37
N SER A 73 -5.99 15.60 -4.31
CA SER A 73 -4.52 15.69 -4.36
C SER A 73 -3.87 14.40 -3.87
N ASN A 74 -2.88 13.87 -4.59
CA ASN A 74 -2.24 12.62 -4.21
C ASN A 74 -1.09 12.83 -3.20
N GLN A 75 -1.35 12.57 -1.92
CA GLN A 75 -0.36 12.70 -0.83
C GLN A 75 0.19 11.35 -0.33
N ARG A 76 -0.11 10.24 -1.03
CA ARG A 76 0.21 8.89 -0.52
C ARG A 76 1.71 8.67 -0.30
N ASP A 77 2.54 9.27 -1.15
CA ASP A 77 3.99 9.07 -1.12
C ASP A 77 4.60 9.82 0.09
N GLU A 78 4.08 11.02 0.41
CA GLU A 78 4.47 11.79 1.60
C GLU A 78 4.10 11.04 2.89
N ILE A 79 2.87 10.52 2.96
CA ILE A 79 2.41 9.72 4.12
C ILE A 79 3.28 8.46 4.29
N ALA A 80 3.60 7.78 3.19
CA ALA A 80 4.43 6.58 3.23
C ALA A 80 5.86 6.88 3.68
N GLN A 81 6.42 8.01 3.24
CA GLN A 81 7.73 8.46 3.68
C GLN A 81 7.75 8.77 5.18
N LEU A 82 6.76 9.51 5.68
CA LEU A 82 6.61 9.78 7.11
C LEU A 82 6.46 8.49 7.91
N LEU A 83 5.65 7.55 7.43
CA LEU A 83 5.47 6.25 8.10
C LEU A 83 6.78 5.45 8.12
N PHE A 84 7.51 5.41 7.00
CA PHE A 84 8.79 4.73 6.91
C PHE A 84 9.81 5.32 7.89
N GLU A 85 9.96 6.64 7.93
CA GLU A 85 10.90 7.36 8.80
C GLU A 85 10.59 7.18 10.28
N ASN A 86 9.31 7.29 10.67
CA ASN A 86 8.89 7.20 12.07
C ASN A 86 8.89 5.77 12.61
N LEU A 87 8.88 4.77 11.73
CA LEU A 87 8.89 3.35 12.11
C LEU A 87 10.20 2.66 11.69
N GLN A 88 11.29 3.37 11.37
CA GLN A 88 12.59 2.75 11.07
C GLN A 88 13.21 2.02 12.27
#